data_AF-A0A968TJ21-F1
#
_entry.id   AF-A0A968TJ21-F1
#
_cell.length_a   1.000
_cell.length_b   1.000
_cell.length_c   1.000
_cell.angle_alpha   90.00
_cell.angle_beta   90.00
_cell.angle_gamma   90.00
#
_symmetry.space_group_name_H-M   'P 1'
#
loop_
_entity.id
_entity.type
_entity.pdbx_description
1 polymer ?
#
loop_
_entity_poly.entity_id
_entity_poly.type
_entity_poly.pdbx_seq_one_letter_code
_entity_poly.pdbx_strand_id
1 'polypeptide(L)'
;MSLAKEITALRKEGRLEEAYTKGYELLKSSPEDKYLANSIGWVLYEKVKKLVTEAKESQSANEGSSNSLRKILREYAKLDAARPDLLFSLLLSQVLQFPSELKFLPKFVMWAGVNSFREEDFQTQTGNDDRVFESLVEKVARITGKISRDLNLQDYSDFREVQNFAITLMDFAFENANVQSQSGFIIIKLCYFIN
;
A
#
# COMPACT_ATOMS: atom_id res chain seq x y z
N MET A 1 9.38 -18.62 -24.86
CA MET A 1 8.42 -18.04 -23.89
C MET A 1 9.20 -17.04 -23.06
N SER A 2 8.73 -15.79 -22.88
CA SER A 2 9.50 -14.81 -22.10
C SER A 2 9.47 -15.15 -20.61
N LEU A 3 10.53 -14.79 -19.86
CA LEU A 3 10.66 -15.04 -18.42
C LEU A 3 9.43 -14.56 -17.65
N ALA A 4 8.97 -13.34 -17.94
CA ALA A 4 7.75 -12.76 -17.38
C ALA A 4 6.47 -13.60 -17.64
N LYS A 5 6.33 -14.22 -18.83
CA LYS A 5 5.17 -15.06 -19.16
C LYS A 5 5.13 -16.33 -18.31
N GLU A 6 6.28 -16.90 -17.99
CA GLU A 6 6.38 -18.08 -17.14
C GLU A 6 5.95 -17.77 -15.69
N ILE A 7 6.45 -16.68 -15.12
CA ILE A 7 6.04 -16.23 -13.78
C ILE A 7 4.55 -15.93 -13.75
N THR A 8 4.02 -15.33 -14.82
CA THR A 8 2.59 -15.05 -14.95
C THR A 8 1.76 -16.33 -15.01
N ALA A 9 2.24 -17.37 -15.69
CA ALA A 9 1.55 -18.67 -15.76
C ALA A 9 1.49 -19.33 -14.36
N LEU A 10 2.63 -19.44 -13.67
CA LEU A 10 2.71 -19.98 -12.32
C LEU A 10 1.79 -19.24 -11.34
N ARG A 11 1.74 -17.91 -11.42
CA ARG A 11 0.82 -17.09 -10.61
C ARG A 11 -0.64 -17.45 -10.89
N LYS A 12 -1.03 -17.55 -12.16
CA LYS A 12 -2.40 -17.88 -12.58
C LYS A 12 -2.81 -19.30 -12.19
N GLU A 13 -1.85 -20.22 -12.09
CA GLU A 13 -2.04 -21.59 -11.55
C GLU A 13 -2.14 -21.63 -10.02
N GLY A 14 -1.97 -20.50 -9.32
CA GLY A 14 -1.97 -20.43 -7.85
C GLY A 14 -0.66 -20.89 -7.19
N ARG A 15 0.38 -21.19 -7.98
CA ARG A 15 1.70 -21.65 -7.51
C ARG A 15 2.57 -20.46 -7.06
N LEU A 16 2.08 -19.70 -6.09
CA LEU A 16 2.66 -18.40 -5.71
C LEU A 16 4.10 -18.48 -5.19
N GLU A 17 4.43 -19.46 -4.34
CA GLU A 17 5.81 -19.59 -3.81
C GLU A 17 6.82 -19.95 -4.90
N GLU A 18 6.40 -20.77 -5.86
CA GLU A 18 7.24 -21.14 -6.99
C GLU A 18 7.41 -19.97 -7.95
N ALA A 19 6.32 -19.24 -8.27
CA ALA A 19 6.37 -18.03 -9.07
C ALA A 19 7.30 -16.98 -8.43
N TYR A 20 7.22 -16.83 -7.11
CA TYR A 20 8.09 -15.92 -6.35
C TYR A 20 9.55 -16.36 -6.42
N THR A 21 9.86 -17.61 -6.06
CA THR A 21 11.24 -18.11 -5.99
C THR A 21 11.89 -18.09 -7.37
N LYS A 22 11.19 -18.59 -8.39
CA LYS A 22 11.68 -18.59 -9.76
C LYS A 22 11.83 -17.17 -10.31
N GLY A 23 10.87 -16.29 -10.03
CA GLY A 23 10.92 -14.90 -10.49
C GLY A 23 12.14 -14.17 -9.95
N TYR A 24 12.42 -14.27 -8.65
CA TYR A 24 13.60 -13.64 -8.06
C TYR A 24 14.91 -14.26 -8.52
N GLU A 25 14.95 -15.57 -8.76
CA GLU A 25 16.15 -16.22 -9.31
C GLU A 25 16.46 -15.69 -10.72
N LEU A 26 15.44 -15.58 -11.57
CA LEU A 26 15.58 -15.00 -12.90
C LEU A 26 15.96 -13.52 -12.85
N LEU A 27 15.42 -12.76 -11.90
CA LEU A 27 15.71 -11.33 -11.75
C LEU A 27 17.16 -11.08 -11.34
N LYS A 28 17.81 -11.99 -10.60
CA LYS A 28 19.26 -11.88 -10.31
C LYS A 28 20.10 -11.91 -11.58
N SER A 29 19.68 -12.70 -12.58
CA SER A 29 20.37 -12.82 -13.87
C SER A 29 19.96 -11.75 -14.88
N SER A 30 18.86 -11.03 -14.64
CA SER A 30 18.39 -9.93 -15.49
C SER A 30 17.79 -8.79 -14.66
N PRO A 31 18.59 -8.07 -13.86
CA PRO A 31 18.09 -7.06 -12.91
C PRO A 31 17.32 -5.91 -13.55
N GLU A 32 17.63 -5.59 -14.80
CA GLU A 32 17.00 -4.53 -15.59
C GLU A 32 15.69 -4.94 -16.28
N ASP A 33 15.28 -6.21 -16.19
CA ASP A 33 14.05 -6.69 -16.82
C ASP A 33 12.81 -6.20 -16.05
N LYS A 34 12.33 -5.02 -16.47
CA LYS A 34 11.12 -4.39 -15.92
C LYS A 34 9.85 -5.24 -16.10
N TYR A 35 9.78 -6.07 -17.14
CA TYR A 35 8.61 -6.94 -17.33
C TYR A 35 8.62 -8.09 -16.33
N LEU A 36 9.79 -8.67 -16.07
CA LEU A 36 9.96 -9.68 -15.04
C LEU A 36 9.71 -9.10 -13.64
N ALA A 37 10.26 -7.92 -13.33
CA ALA A 37 10.00 -7.21 -12.08
C ALA A 37 8.50 -6.96 -11.87
N ASN A 38 7.80 -6.48 -12.90
CA ASN A 38 6.35 -6.30 -12.86
C ASN A 38 5.60 -7.64 -12.63
N SER A 39 5.99 -8.72 -13.32
CA SER A 39 5.39 -10.05 -13.09
C SER A 39 5.58 -10.54 -11.65
N ILE A 40 6.75 -10.31 -11.04
CA ILE A 40 7.00 -10.62 -9.62
C ILE A 40 6.12 -9.75 -8.73
N GLY A 41 5.97 -8.46 -9.05
CA GLY A 41 5.09 -7.55 -8.32
C GLY A 41 3.64 -8.06 -8.25
N TRP A 42 3.11 -8.60 -9.34
CA TRP A 42 1.78 -9.24 -9.33
C TRP A 42 1.73 -10.50 -8.44
N VAL A 43 2.81 -11.27 -8.33
CA VAL A 43 2.90 -12.39 -7.38
C VAL A 43 2.84 -11.88 -5.94
N LEU A 44 3.57 -10.81 -5.63
CA LEU A 44 3.56 -10.19 -4.29
C LEU A 44 2.17 -9.68 -3.93
N TYR A 45 1.47 -9.05 -4.88
CA TYR A 45 0.08 -8.64 -4.69
C TYR A 45 -0.84 -9.81 -4.33
N GLU A 46 -0.78 -10.93 -5.05
CA GLU A 46 -1.59 -12.12 -4.72
C GLU A 46 -1.26 -12.68 -3.32
N LYS A 47 0.02 -12.64 -2.92
CA LYS A 47 0.45 -13.04 -1.58
C LYS A 47 -0.11 -12.11 -0.50
N VAL A 48 -0.11 -10.79 -0.72
CA VAL A 48 -0.77 -9.82 0.17
C VAL A 48 -2.26 -10.09 0.25
N LYS A 49 -2.92 -10.30 -0.89
CA LYS A 49 -4.35 -10.59 -0.96
C LYS A 49 -4.72 -11.83 -0.14
N LYS A 50 -4.01 -12.94 -0.34
CA LYS A 50 -4.18 -14.18 0.42
C LYS A 50 -4.02 -13.94 1.93
N LEU A 51 -2.93 -13.29 2.33
CA LEU A 51 -2.63 -13.02 3.74
C LEU A 51 -3.69 -12.11 4.41
N VAL A 52 -4.19 -11.10 3.70
CA VAL A 52 -5.27 -10.22 4.20
C VAL A 52 -6.58 -11.00 4.34
N THR A 53 -6.91 -11.88 3.39
CA THR A 53 -8.12 -12.73 3.49
C THR A 53 -8.02 -13.67 4.70
N GLU A 54 -6.91 -14.38 4.85
CA GLU A 54 -6.68 -15.29 5.98
C GLU A 54 -6.78 -14.56 7.33
N ALA A 55 -6.19 -13.36 7.43
CA ALA A 55 -6.26 -12.54 8.64
C ALA A 55 -7.68 -12.04 8.98
N LYS A 56 -8.53 -11.82 7.97
CA LYS A 56 -9.95 -11.47 8.17
C LYS A 56 -10.76 -12.66 8.65
N GLU A 57 -10.53 -13.83 8.05
CA GLU A 57 -11.24 -15.08 8.38
C GLU A 57 -10.91 -15.57 9.78
N SER A 58 -9.64 -15.46 10.22
CA SER A 58 -9.22 -15.88 11.55
C SER A 58 -9.71 -14.97 12.68
N GLN A 59 -10.34 -13.83 12.36
CA GLN A 59 -10.70 -12.73 13.28
C GLN A 59 -9.56 -12.29 14.22
N SER A 60 -8.31 -12.67 13.93
CA SER A 60 -7.13 -12.36 14.70
C SER A 60 -5.95 -12.26 13.75
N ALA A 61 -5.64 -11.04 13.34
CA ALA A 61 -4.33 -10.75 12.77
C ALA A 61 -3.31 -10.79 13.91
N ASN A 62 -2.59 -11.90 14.01
CA ASN A 62 -1.46 -12.00 14.92
C ASN A 62 -0.24 -11.22 14.39
N GLU A 63 0.71 -10.94 15.27
CA GLU A 63 1.95 -10.22 14.96
C GLU A 63 2.72 -10.86 13.79
N GLY A 64 2.69 -12.20 13.67
CA GLY A 64 3.32 -12.93 12.58
C GLY A 64 2.77 -12.60 11.19
N SER A 65 1.45 -12.37 11.09
CA SER A 65 0.80 -11.99 9.83
C SER A 65 1.17 -10.56 9.43
N SER A 66 1.21 -9.64 10.39
CA SER A 66 1.67 -8.27 10.19
C SER A 66 3.15 -8.22 9.74
N ASN A 67 4.01 -9.01 10.37
CA ASN A 67 5.42 -9.13 9.99
C ASN A 67 5.61 -9.73 8.58
N SER A 68 4.79 -10.72 8.22
CA SER A 68 4.79 -11.31 6.88
C SER A 68 4.34 -10.30 5.82
N LEU A 69 3.30 -9.52 6.10
CA LEU A 69 2.87 -8.42 5.23
C LEU A 69 3.99 -7.39 5.06
N ARG A 70 4.62 -6.95 6.15
CA ARG A 70 5.77 -6.03 6.12
C ARG A 70 6.88 -6.56 5.23
N LYS A 71 7.22 -7.84 5.33
CA LYS A 71 8.26 -8.46 4.50
C LYS A 71 7.90 -8.39 3.02
N ILE A 72 6.67 -8.74 2.65
CA ILE A 72 6.20 -8.69 1.25
C ILE A 72 6.30 -7.28 0.68
N LEU A 73 5.90 -6.25 1.44
CA LEU A 73 5.99 -4.86 0.98
C LEU A 73 7.44 -4.38 0.82
N ARG A 74 8.37 -4.85 1.66
CA ARG A 74 9.80 -4.56 1.49
C ARG A 74 10.36 -5.22 0.24
N GLU A 75 9.94 -6.44 -0.08
CA GLU A 75 10.34 -7.08 -1.33
C GLU A 75 9.76 -6.35 -2.54
N TYR A 76 8.50 -5.93 -2.48
CA TYR A 76 7.90 -5.09 -3.54
C TYR A 76 8.68 -3.80 -3.74
N ALA A 77 9.11 -3.15 -2.65
CA ALA A 77 9.88 -1.92 -2.70
C ALA A 77 11.25 -2.07 -3.40
N LYS A 78 11.83 -3.27 -3.42
CA LYS A 78 13.10 -3.55 -4.10
C LYS A 78 12.96 -3.76 -5.61
N LEU A 79 11.75 -3.99 -6.12
CA LEU A 79 11.51 -4.23 -7.55
C LEU A 79 11.70 -2.98 -8.41
N ASP A 80 11.80 -1.79 -7.78
CA ASP A 80 11.95 -0.49 -8.44
C ASP A 80 10.95 -0.28 -9.61
N ALA A 81 9.72 -0.71 -9.37
CA ALA A 81 8.64 -0.55 -10.34
C ALA A 81 8.34 0.94 -10.56
N ALA A 82 8.11 1.30 -11.82
CA ALA A 82 7.69 2.66 -12.18
C ALA A 82 6.37 3.00 -11.49
N ARG A 83 6.29 4.20 -10.91
CA ARG A 83 5.08 4.75 -10.28
C ARG A 83 4.79 6.14 -10.87
N PRO A 84 3.52 6.57 -10.96
CA PRO A 84 2.31 5.87 -10.51
C PRO A 84 1.93 4.68 -11.42
N ASP A 85 1.35 3.62 -10.84
CA ASP A 85 0.95 2.42 -11.59
C ASP A 85 -0.22 1.67 -10.93
N LEU A 86 -0.93 0.86 -11.72
CA LEU A 86 -2.12 0.12 -11.27
C LEU A 86 -1.80 -0.88 -10.15
N LEU A 87 -0.67 -1.58 -10.24
CA LEU A 87 -0.30 -2.60 -9.27
C LEU A 87 -0.04 -1.95 -7.90
N PHE A 88 0.57 -0.77 -7.84
CA PHE A 88 0.74 -0.03 -6.59
C PHE A 88 -0.61 0.35 -5.95
N SER A 89 -1.54 0.92 -6.73
CA SER A 89 -2.89 1.27 -6.24
C SER A 89 -3.64 0.03 -5.71
N LEU A 90 -3.58 -1.10 -6.44
CA LEU A 90 -4.17 -2.36 -6.01
C LEU A 90 -3.48 -2.93 -4.75
N LEU A 91 -2.16 -2.85 -4.67
CA LEU A 91 -1.41 -3.29 -3.49
C LEU A 91 -1.80 -2.48 -2.26
N LEU A 92 -1.81 -1.14 -2.35
CA LEU A 92 -2.23 -0.27 -1.25
C LEU A 92 -3.67 -0.56 -0.82
N SER A 93 -4.62 -0.57 -1.76
CA SER A 93 -6.02 -0.87 -1.43
C SER A 93 -6.21 -2.22 -0.74
N GLN A 94 -5.37 -3.21 -1.05
CA GLN A 94 -5.38 -4.51 -0.36
C GLN A 94 -4.75 -4.43 1.05
N VAL A 95 -3.62 -3.72 1.21
CA VAL A 95 -2.97 -3.52 2.51
C VAL A 95 -3.89 -2.81 3.50
N LEU A 96 -4.65 -1.80 3.06
CA LEU A 96 -5.58 -1.04 3.91
C LEU A 96 -6.78 -1.86 4.41
N GLN A 97 -6.96 -3.07 3.90
CA GLN A 97 -8.01 -3.99 4.36
C GLN A 97 -7.53 -4.94 5.47
N PHE A 98 -6.26 -4.87 5.86
CA PHE A 98 -5.74 -5.69 6.95
C PHE A 98 -6.42 -5.29 8.28
N PRO A 99 -6.86 -6.26 9.12
CA PRO A 99 -7.74 -5.96 10.25
C PRO A 99 -7.03 -5.35 11.47
N SER A 100 -5.70 -5.42 11.54
CA SER A 100 -4.90 -4.83 12.61
C SER A 100 -4.13 -3.59 12.14
N GLU A 101 -3.79 -2.72 13.09
CA GLU A 101 -2.97 -1.54 12.82
C GLU A 101 -1.57 -1.93 12.31
N LEU A 102 -1.11 -1.24 11.27
CA LEU A 102 0.18 -1.49 10.61
C LEU A 102 1.13 -0.32 10.86
N LYS A 103 1.88 -0.33 11.98
CA LYS A 103 2.86 0.71 12.32
C LYS A 103 3.94 0.97 11.26
N PHE A 104 4.15 0.05 10.33
CA PHE A 104 5.07 0.23 9.20
C PHE A 104 4.45 0.91 7.97
N LEU A 105 3.12 1.04 7.91
CA LEU A 105 2.43 1.62 6.76
C LEU A 105 2.86 3.07 6.49
N PRO A 106 2.98 3.98 7.48
CA PRO A 106 3.43 5.35 7.21
C PRO A 106 4.79 5.43 6.52
N LYS A 107 5.78 4.62 6.95
CA LYS A 107 7.09 4.58 6.27
C LYS A 107 7.02 4.00 4.87
N PHE A 108 6.14 3.02 4.64
CA PHE A 108 5.96 2.47 3.30
C PHE A 108 5.36 3.51 2.35
N VAL A 109 4.35 4.26 2.79
CA VAL A 109 3.75 5.34 1.99
C VAL A 109 4.75 6.50 1.81
N MET A 110 5.54 6.83 2.83
CA MET A 110 6.61 7.82 2.75
C MET A 110 7.67 7.46 1.71
N TRP A 111 8.10 6.19 1.67
CA TRP A 111 9.02 5.69 0.64
C TRP A 111 8.40 5.79 -0.77
N ALA A 112 7.11 5.53 -0.92
CA ALA A 112 6.45 5.67 -2.21
C ALA A 112 6.36 7.15 -2.63
N GLY A 113 6.08 8.05 -1.68
CA GLY A 113 5.89 9.47 -1.92
C GLY A 113 4.50 9.80 -2.49
N VAL A 114 4.12 11.08 -2.40
CA VAL A 114 2.79 11.56 -2.80
C VAL A 114 2.51 11.43 -4.30
N ASN A 115 3.54 11.40 -5.14
CA ASN A 115 3.40 11.25 -6.59
C ASN A 115 3.18 9.79 -7.05
N SER A 116 3.02 8.85 -6.12
CA SER A 116 2.79 7.44 -6.45
C SER A 116 1.32 7.10 -6.75
N PHE A 117 0.39 8.03 -6.54
CA PHE A 117 -1.03 7.84 -6.82
C PHE A 117 -1.36 8.13 -8.27
N ARG A 118 -2.28 7.34 -8.83
CA ARG A 118 -2.83 7.57 -10.17
C ARG A 118 -4.00 8.56 -10.12
N GLU A 119 -4.36 9.14 -11.25
CA GLU A 119 -5.52 10.04 -11.37
C GLU A 119 -6.82 9.43 -10.84
N GLU A 120 -7.02 8.12 -11.04
CA GLU A 120 -8.21 7.42 -10.55
C GLU A 120 -8.23 7.26 -9.03
N ASP A 121 -7.08 7.30 -8.36
CA ASP A 121 -6.97 7.14 -6.90
C ASP A 121 -7.53 8.36 -6.14
N PHE A 122 -7.71 9.50 -6.83
CA PHE A 122 -8.29 10.75 -6.31
C PHE A 122 -9.82 10.83 -6.47
N GLN A 123 -10.41 9.87 -7.19
CA GLN A 123 -11.85 9.88 -7.47
C GLN A 123 -12.63 9.20 -6.35
N THR A 124 -13.68 9.85 -5.88
CA THR A 124 -14.68 9.22 -5.01
C THR A 124 -15.54 8.26 -5.81
N GLN A 125 -16.03 7.21 -5.16
CA GLN A 125 -16.96 6.25 -5.79
C GLN A 125 -18.35 6.44 -5.19
N THR A 126 -19.38 6.46 -6.02
CA THR A 126 -20.78 6.50 -5.56
C THR A 126 -21.34 5.09 -5.61
N GLY A 127 -21.82 4.60 -4.46
CA GLY A 127 -22.54 3.35 -4.35
C GLY A 127 -23.94 3.44 -4.96
N ASN A 128 -24.59 2.28 -5.13
CA ASN A 128 -25.95 2.19 -5.64
C ASN A 128 -27.01 2.86 -4.73
N ASP A 129 -26.63 3.20 -3.49
CA ASP A 129 -27.46 3.83 -2.47
C ASP A 129 -27.14 5.32 -2.27
N ASP A 130 -26.56 5.97 -3.29
CA ASP A 130 -26.06 7.35 -3.28
C ASP A 130 -25.00 7.65 -2.19
N ARG A 131 -24.50 6.61 -1.50
CA ARG A 131 -23.39 6.78 -0.57
C ARG A 131 -22.12 7.03 -1.37
N VAL A 132 -21.50 8.17 -1.09
CA VAL A 132 -20.17 8.46 -1.61
C VAL A 132 -19.13 7.83 -0.69
N PHE A 133 -18.19 7.10 -1.28
CA PHE A 133 -17.06 6.50 -0.61
C PHE A 133 -15.82 7.38 -0.80
N GLU A 134 -15.04 7.52 0.26
CA GLU A 134 -13.74 8.21 0.21
C GLU A 134 -12.85 7.61 -0.90
N SER A 135 -12.11 8.47 -1.57
CA SER A 135 -11.10 8.06 -2.56
C SER A 135 -9.96 7.27 -1.91
N LEU A 136 -9.14 6.58 -2.71
CA LEU A 136 -8.01 5.82 -2.18
C LEU A 136 -7.01 6.76 -1.48
N VAL A 137 -6.72 7.92 -2.08
CA VAL A 137 -5.79 8.91 -1.53
C VAL A 137 -6.27 9.42 -0.17
N GLU A 138 -7.55 9.78 -0.03
CA GLU A 138 -8.13 10.22 1.25
C GLU A 138 -8.02 9.12 2.32
N LYS A 139 -8.36 7.88 1.96
CA LYS A 139 -8.27 6.73 2.87
C LYS A 139 -6.84 6.50 3.35
N VAL A 140 -5.87 6.55 2.45
CA VAL A 140 -4.44 6.37 2.78
C VAL A 140 -3.96 7.50 3.67
N ALA A 141 -4.30 8.75 3.36
CA ALA A 141 -3.91 9.92 4.13
C ALA A 141 -4.47 9.86 5.57
N ARG A 142 -5.77 9.54 5.71
CA ARG A 142 -6.43 9.41 7.00
C ARG A 142 -5.83 8.30 7.87
N ILE A 143 -5.62 7.11 7.29
CA ILE A 143 -5.04 5.97 8.03
C ILE A 143 -3.57 6.26 8.40
N THR A 144 -2.78 6.80 7.46
CA THR A 144 -1.40 7.19 7.70
C THR A 144 -1.29 8.25 8.78
N GLY A 145 -2.14 9.27 8.76
CA GLY A 145 -2.21 10.32 9.78
C GLY A 145 -2.52 9.77 11.17
N LYS A 146 -3.55 8.92 11.27
CA LYS A 146 -3.91 8.24 12.52
C LYS A 146 -2.74 7.47 13.12
N ILE A 147 -2.10 6.61 12.34
CA ILE A 147 -0.97 5.79 12.82
C ILE A 147 0.21 6.68 13.20
N SER A 148 0.53 7.68 12.37
CA SER A 148 1.71 8.53 12.55
C SER A 148 1.65 9.38 13.80
N ARG A 149 0.45 9.82 14.19
CA ARG A 149 0.25 10.57 15.43
C ARG A 149 0.74 9.80 16.66
N ASP A 150 0.50 8.49 16.68
CA ASP A 150 0.77 7.64 17.84
C ASP A 150 2.20 7.05 17.81
N LEU A 151 3.00 7.33 16.75
CA LEU A 151 4.40 6.91 16.64
C LEU A 151 5.32 7.67 17.61
N ASN A 152 6.34 6.96 18.10
CA ASN A 152 7.36 7.52 18.98
C ASN A 152 8.76 6.91 18.71
N LEU A 153 9.75 7.26 19.55
CA LEU A 153 11.15 6.82 19.44
C LEU A 153 11.34 5.29 19.48
N GLN A 154 10.43 4.54 20.10
CA GLN A 154 10.50 3.07 20.12
C GLN A 154 10.10 2.46 18.78
N ASP A 155 9.25 3.14 18.01
CA ASP A 155 8.85 2.68 16.69
C ASP A 155 9.91 3.06 15.65
N TYR A 156 10.33 4.32 15.63
CA TYR A 156 11.32 4.86 14.70
C TYR A 156 12.14 5.99 15.33
N SER A 157 13.45 6.03 15.07
CA SER A 157 14.30 7.15 15.46
C SER A 157 13.92 8.46 14.74
N ASP A 158 13.46 8.34 13.50
CA ASP A 158 13.01 9.39 12.59
C ASP A 158 11.48 9.56 12.59
N PHE A 159 10.77 9.19 13.67
CA PHE A 159 9.30 9.24 13.71
C PHE A 159 8.72 10.64 13.40
N ARG A 160 9.45 11.72 13.74
CA ARG A 160 9.04 13.09 13.40
C ARG A 160 9.00 13.36 11.90
N GLU A 161 9.94 12.78 11.15
CA GLU A 161 9.94 12.89 9.68
C GLU A 161 8.73 12.17 9.09
N VAL A 162 8.40 11.00 9.66
CA VAL A 162 7.19 10.23 9.29
C VAL A 162 5.92 11.02 9.59
N GLN A 163 5.85 11.71 10.74
CA GLN A 163 4.73 12.59 11.11
C GLN A 163 4.60 13.78 10.14
N ASN A 164 5.72 14.44 9.81
CA ASN A 164 5.74 15.55 8.85
C ASN A 164 5.29 15.09 7.45
N PHE A 165 5.72 13.90 7.02
CA PHE A 165 5.24 13.31 5.78
C PHE A 165 3.74 13.03 5.83
N ALA A 166 3.22 12.51 6.94
CA ALA A 166 1.78 12.27 7.09
C ALA A 166 0.95 13.55 6.96
N ILE A 167 1.44 14.67 7.50
CA ILE A 167 0.83 16.00 7.31
C ILE A 167 0.87 16.41 5.84
N THR A 168 2.03 16.26 5.19
CA THR A 168 2.20 16.57 3.75
C THR A 168 1.25 15.75 2.88
N LEU A 169 1.09 14.47 3.19
CA LEU A 169 0.17 13.57 2.49
C LEU A 169 -1.29 13.97 2.69
N MET A 170 -1.67 14.40 3.89
CA MET A 170 -3.02 14.91 4.15
C MET A 170 -3.31 16.21 3.40
N ASP A 171 -2.34 17.11 3.34
CA ASP A 171 -2.46 18.36 2.57
C ASP A 171 -2.55 18.07 1.07
N PHE A 172 -1.70 17.17 0.57
CA PHE A 172 -1.75 16.70 -0.81
C PHE A 172 -3.09 16.05 -1.16
N ALA A 173 -3.62 15.19 -0.28
CA ALA A 173 -4.93 14.59 -0.45
C ALA A 173 -6.05 15.64 -0.47
N PHE A 174 -5.99 16.62 0.42
CA PHE A 174 -6.98 17.70 0.49
C PHE A 174 -7.00 18.58 -0.77
N GLU A 175 -5.84 18.89 -1.32
CA GLU A 175 -5.71 19.74 -2.52
C GLU A 175 -6.15 19.03 -3.80
N ASN A 176 -5.96 17.71 -3.89
CA ASN A 176 -6.08 16.96 -5.15
C ASN A 176 -7.27 15.98 -5.20
N ALA A 177 -7.78 15.54 -4.05
CA ALA A 177 -8.94 14.66 -4.05
C ALA A 177 -10.20 15.44 -4.44
N ASN A 178 -11.10 14.79 -5.17
CA ASN A 178 -12.44 15.32 -5.41
C ASN A 178 -13.26 15.16 -4.10
N VAL A 179 -12.96 16.00 -3.10
CA VAL A 179 -13.36 15.82 -1.70
C VAL A 179 -14.88 15.80 -1.52
N GLN A 180 -15.34 14.86 -0.68
CA GLN A 180 -16.74 14.71 -0.25
C GLN A 180 -17.30 15.93 0.52
N SER A 181 -16.43 16.69 1.24
CA SER A 181 -16.68 18.04 1.76
C SER A 181 -15.38 18.66 2.31
N GLN A 182 -15.12 19.94 2.03
CA GLN A 182 -13.94 20.65 2.53
C GLN A 182 -13.86 20.70 4.08
N SER A 183 -15.00 20.59 4.77
CA SER A 183 -15.09 20.71 6.24
C SER A 183 -14.57 19.47 7.00
N GLY A 184 -14.71 18.26 6.45
CA GLY A 184 -14.29 17.02 7.13
C GLY A 184 -12.77 16.89 7.27
N PHE A 185 -12.02 17.39 6.27
CA PHE A 185 -10.56 17.31 6.25
C PHE A 185 -9.88 18.29 7.21
N ILE A 186 -10.44 19.51 7.37
CA ILE A 186 -9.98 20.48 8.36
C ILE A 186 -10.12 19.89 9.77
N ILE A 187 -11.24 19.20 10.04
CA ILE A 187 -11.47 18.50 11.31
C ILE A 187 -10.45 17.37 11.50
N ILE A 188 -10.17 16.56 10.47
CA ILE A 188 -9.16 15.50 10.53
C ILE A 188 -7.77 16.09 10.85
N LYS A 189 -7.33 17.13 10.16
CA LYS A 189 -6.03 17.78 10.41
C LYS A 189 -5.94 18.36 11.84
N LEU A 190 -7.01 19.02 12.31
CA LEU A 190 -7.12 19.51 13.69
C LEU A 190 -7.11 18.38 14.71
N CYS A 191 -7.82 17.27 14.46
CA CYS A 191 -7.91 16.13 15.37
C CYS A 191 -6.60 15.34 15.50
N TYR A 192 -5.73 15.37 14.49
CA TYR A 192 -4.52 14.56 14.50
C TYR A 192 -3.23 15.32 14.84
N PHE A 193 -3.10 16.61 14.49
CA PHE A 193 -1.79 17.29 14.58
C PHE A 193 -1.82 18.73 15.12
N ILE A 194 -2.97 19.24 15.57
CA ILE A 194 -3.09 20.56 16.22
C ILE A 194 -3.44 20.35 17.69
N ASN A 195 -2.41 20.13 18.52
CA ASN A 195 -2.37 20.42 19.96
C ASN A 195 -0.93 20.77 20.32
#